data_AF-A0A7W1YTL0-F1
#
_entry.id   AF-A0A7W1YTL0-F1
#
_cell.length_a   1.000
_cell.length_b   1.000
_cell.length_c   1.000
_cell.angle_alpha   90.00
_cell.angle_beta   90.00
_cell.angle_gamma   90.00
#
_symmetry.space_group_name_H-M   'P 1'
#
loop_
_entity.id
_entity.type
_entity.pdbx_description
1 polymer ?
#
loop_
_entity_poly.entity_id
_entity_poly.type
_entity_poly.pdbx_seq_one_letter_code
_entity_poly.pdbx_strand_id
1 'polypeptide(L)'
;EAALGTRMELPSFDGPVKLRVPPGTQGGQRFRISGRGAVTIAGGRGDLWVEVRVTLPAMLDERSKELMREFARLHQGDVRQELVKQLQAEG
;
A
#
# COMPACT_ATOMS: atom_id res chain seq x y z
N GLU A 1 5.48 5.06 5.44
CA GLU A 1 4.48 5.75 4.60
C GLU A 1 3.07 5.21 4.79
N ALA A 2 2.79 3.93 4.51
CA ALA A 2 1.46 3.36 4.65
C ALA A 2 0.80 3.58 6.03
N ALA A 3 1.58 3.45 7.11
CA ALA A 3 1.10 3.69 8.48
C ALA A 3 0.68 5.16 8.74
N LEU A 4 1.45 6.13 8.23
CA LEU A 4 1.26 7.56 8.54
C LEU A 4 0.47 8.31 7.45
N GLY A 5 0.27 7.68 6.30
CA GLY A 5 -0.25 8.30 5.09
C GLY A 5 0.85 9.05 4.34
N THR A 6 0.67 9.16 3.03
CA THR A 6 1.61 9.89 2.16
C THR A 6 0.89 10.39 0.90
N ARG A 7 1.58 11.22 0.11
CA ARG A 7 1.23 11.52 -1.27
C ARG A 7 2.38 11.05 -2.14
N MET A 8 2.08 10.21 -3.12
CA MET A 8 3.07 9.65 -4.03
C MET A 8 2.69 9.95 -5.49
N GLU A 9 3.71 10.09 -6.33
CA GLU A 9 3.55 10.18 -7.78
C GLU A 9 3.82 8.81 -8.40
N LEU A 10 2.87 8.35 -9.21
CA LEU A 10 2.91 7.06 -9.86
C LEU A 10 3.00 7.24 -11.38
N PRO A 11 3.80 6.42 -12.08
CA PRO A 11 3.78 6.44 -13.53
C PRO A 11 2.41 5.98 -14.05
N SER A 12 1.92 6.64 -15.09
CA SER A 12 0.75 6.20 -15.87
C SER A 12 1.02 6.38 -17.36
N PHE A 13 0.11 5.89 -18.19
CA PHE A 13 0.25 5.92 -19.65
C PHE A 13 0.43 7.33 -20.23
N ASP A 14 -0.17 8.37 -19.64
CA ASP A 14 -0.07 9.76 -20.14
C ASP A 14 0.83 10.66 -19.29
N GLY A 15 1.66 10.07 -18.43
CA GLY A 15 2.49 10.78 -17.47
C GLY A 15 2.10 10.52 -16.01
N PRO A 16 2.79 11.16 -15.05
CA PRO A 16 2.63 10.85 -13.64
C PRO A 16 1.26 11.27 -13.09
N VAL A 17 0.73 10.47 -12.16
CA VAL A 17 -0.51 10.76 -11.42
C VAL A 17 -0.23 10.80 -9.93
N LYS A 18 -0.89 11.72 -9.21
CA LYS A 18 -0.78 11.85 -7.76
C LYS A 18 -1.79 10.94 -7.07
N LEU A 19 -1.33 10.05 -6.21
CA LEU A 19 -2.16 9.24 -5.33
C LEU A 19 -1.97 9.68 -3.88
N ARG A 20 -3.08 9.94 -3.19
CA ARG A 20 -3.09 10.11 -1.74
C ARG A 20 -3.30 8.74 -1.10
N VAL A 21 -2.34 8.31 -0.29
CA VAL A 21 -2.43 7.10 0.53
C VAL A 21 -2.88 7.51 1.94
N PRO A 22 -4.07 7.09 2.40
CA PRO A 22 -4.53 7.37 3.75
C PRO A 22 -3.62 6.73 4.83
N PRO A 23 -3.56 7.29 6.04
CA PRO A 23 -2.93 6.62 7.19
C PRO A 23 -3.57 5.26 7.47
N GLY A 24 -2.77 4.31 7.91
CA GLY A 24 -3.22 2.94 8.20
C GLY A 24 -3.59 2.11 6.97
N THR A 25 -3.16 2.52 5.76
CA THR A 25 -3.37 1.73 4.53
C THR A 25 -2.69 0.37 4.66
N GLN A 26 -3.41 -0.71 4.34
CA GLN A 26 -2.92 -2.09 4.45
C GLN A 26 -2.23 -2.56 3.17
N GLY A 27 -1.35 -3.56 3.30
CA GLY A 27 -0.84 -4.29 2.13
C GLY A 27 -2.00 -4.99 1.40
N GLY A 28 -1.93 -5.06 0.07
CA GLY A 28 -3.00 -5.62 -0.78
C GLY A 28 -4.16 -4.66 -1.05
N GLN A 29 -4.28 -3.55 -0.32
CA GLN A 29 -5.32 -2.56 -0.58
C GLN A 29 -5.18 -1.96 -1.98
N ARG A 30 -6.30 -1.86 -2.70
CA ARG A 30 -6.34 -1.39 -4.09
C ARG A 30 -6.99 -0.01 -4.21
N PHE A 31 -6.34 0.88 -4.95
CA PHE A 31 -6.85 2.20 -5.30
C PHE A 31 -7.19 2.25 -6.78
N ARG A 32 -8.34 2.86 -7.11
CA ARG A 32 -8.78 3.08 -8.49
C ARG A 32 -8.54 4.53 -8.88
N ILE A 33 -7.83 4.73 -9.98
CA ILE A 33 -7.65 6.05 -10.59
C ILE A 33 -8.38 6.04 -11.92
N SER A 34 -9.56 6.67 -11.93
CA SER A 34 -10.47 6.61 -13.07
C SER A 34 -9.90 7.28 -14.32
N GLY A 35 -10.07 6.62 -15.47
CA GLY A 35 -9.65 7.15 -16.78
C GLY A 35 -8.14 7.26 -16.99
N ARG A 36 -7.32 6.71 -16.09
CA ARG A 36 -5.85 6.70 -16.21
C ARG A 36 -5.29 5.35 -16.67
N GLY A 37 -6.16 4.40 -17.00
CA GLY A 37 -5.79 3.11 -17.59
C GLY A 37 -5.49 3.19 -19.08
N ALA A 38 -5.39 2.03 -19.71
CA ALA A 38 -5.12 1.90 -21.14
C ALA A 38 -6.28 2.42 -22.00
N VAL A 39 -5.95 2.85 -23.21
CA VAL A 39 -6.95 3.20 -24.24
C VAL A 39 -7.64 1.93 -24.71
N THR A 40 -8.97 1.98 -24.81
CA THR A 40 -9.79 0.86 -25.28
C THR A 40 -10.03 0.96 -26.78
N ILE A 41 -10.34 -0.18 -27.42
CA ILE A 41 -10.67 -0.24 -28.86
C ILE A 41 -11.87 0.66 -29.21
N ALA A 42 -12.78 0.88 -28.26
CA ALA A 42 -13.96 1.73 -28.41
C ALA A 42 -13.67 3.25 -28.27
N GLY A 43 -12.40 3.67 -28.14
CA GLY A 43 -12.01 5.08 -28.04
C GLY A 43 -12.12 5.70 -26.64
N GLY A 44 -12.38 4.89 -25.61
CA GLY A 44 -12.40 5.30 -24.21
C GLY A 44 -11.09 5.00 -23.48
N ARG A 45 -11.05 5.30 -22.18
CA ARG A 45 -9.95 4.88 -21.29
C ARG A 45 -10.47 3.97 -20.19
N GLY A 46 -9.69 2.94 -19.88
CA GLY A 46 -9.88 2.15 -18.68
C GLY A 46 -9.41 2.88 -17.42
N ASP A 47 -9.49 2.18 -16.30
CA ASP A 47 -9.00 2.66 -15.01
C ASP A 47 -7.62 2.11 -14.69
N LEU A 48 -6.83 2.88 -13.95
CA LEU A 48 -5.58 2.41 -13.38
C LEU A 48 -5.86 1.89 -11.98
N TRP A 49 -5.58 0.61 -11.76
CA TRP A 49 -5.63 -0.02 -10.45
C TRP A 49 -4.24 -0.08 -9.84
N VAL A 50 -4.10 0.44 -8.63
CA VAL A 50 -2.85 0.46 -7.86
C VAL A 50 -3.02 -0.42 -6.64
N GLU A 51 -2.23 -1.49 -6.54
CA GLU A 51 -2.17 -2.35 -5.36
C GLU A 51 -1.00 -1.92 -4.47
N VAL A 52 -1.26 -1.72 -3.18
CA VAL A 52 -0.21 -1.36 -2.23
C VAL A 52 0.57 -2.59 -1.82
N ARG A 53 1.90 -2.50 -1.95
CA ARG A 53 2.84 -3.49 -1.42
C ARG A 53 3.70 -2.83 -0.36
N VAL A 54 3.68 -3.37 0.84
CA VAL A 54 4.51 -2.92 1.95
C VAL A 54 5.81 -3.72 1.92
N THR A 55 6.93 -3.01 1.84
CA THR A 55 8.28 -3.58 1.86
C THR A 55 9.02 -3.05 3.10
N LEU A 56 9.95 -3.87 3.61
CA LEU A 56 10.80 -3.47 4.73
C LEU A 56 12.21 -3.17 4.22
N PRO A 57 12.84 -2.04 4.62
CA PRO A 57 14.24 -1.80 4.31
C PRO A 57 15.14 -2.73 5.12
N ALA A 58 16.39 -2.89 4.68
CA ALA A 58 17.39 -3.61 5.45
C ALA A 58 17.67 -2.88 6.77
N MET A 59 17.35 -3.52 7.90
CA MET A 59 17.60 -2.98 9.25
C MET A 59 19.03 -3.31 9.70
N LEU A 60 19.98 -2.51 9.22
CA LEU A 60 21.41 -2.75 9.46
C LEU A 60 21.91 -2.20 10.80
N ASP A 61 21.31 -1.13 11.31
CA ASP A 61 21.72 -0.47 12.56
C ASP A 61 20.86 -0.88 13.77
N GLU A 62 21.44 -0.81 14.98
CA GLU A 62 20.73 -1.18 16.21
C GLU A 62 19.61 -0.19 16.58
N ARG A 63 19.75 1.10 16.25
CA ARG A 63 18.74 2.11 16.55
C ARG A 63 17.42 1.83 15.82
N SER A 64 17.48 1.47 14.54
CA SER A 64 16.32 1.05 13.76
C SER A 64 15.61 -0.16 14.39
N LYS A 65 16.37 -1.15 14.88
CA LYS A 65 15.80 -2.33 15.55
C LYS A 65 15.15 -1.98 16.89
N GLU A 66 15.75 -1.07 17.67
CA GLU A 66 15.18 -0.58 18.93
C GLU A 66 13.84 0.13 18.71
N LEU A 67 13.77 1.03 17.72
CA LEU A 67 12.54 1.72 17.35
C LEU A 67 11.44 0.74 16.94
N MET A 68 11.77 -0.30 16.18
CA MET A 68 10.79 -1.34 15.80
C MET A 68 10.32 -2.16 17.01
N ARG A 69 11.22 -2.47 17.96
CA ARG A 69 10.85 -3.14 19.21
C ARG A 69 9.93 -2.28 20.08
N GLU A 70 10.21 -0.98 20.19
CA GLU A 70 9.35 -0.04 20.89
C GLU A 70 7.97 0.06 20.23
N PHE A 71 7.94 0.23 18.91
CA PHE A 71 6.71 0.27 18.14
C PHE A 71 5.86 -1.00 18.35
N ALA A 72 6.48 -2.18 18.39
CA ALA A 72 5.80 -3.44 18.67
C ALA A 72 5.23 -3.51 20.10
N ARG A 73 5.92 -2.98 21.12
CA ARG A 73 5.38 -2.93 22.50
C ARG A 73 4.14 -2.05 22.61
N LEU A 74 4.12 -0.95 21.86
CA LEU A 74 2.97 -0.03 21.82
C LEU A 74 1.76 -0.63 21.09
N HIS A 75 1.97 -1.60 20.21
CA HIS A 75 0.93 -2.20 19.37
C HIS A 75 0.89 -3.73 19.57
N GLN A 76 0.28 -4.17 20.66
CA GLN A 76 0.19 -5.59 21.07
C GLN A 76 -0.80 -6.44 20.24
N GLY A 77 -1.29 -5.94 19.10
CA GLY A 77 -2.19 -6.68 18.24
C GLY A 77 -1.48 -7.86 17.57
N ASP A 78 -2.15 -9.02 17.50
CA ASP A 78 -1.63 -10.17 16.76
C ASP A 78 -1.88 -9.98 15.25
N VAL A 79 -0.95 -9.29 14.61
CA VAL A 79 -0.97 -9.05 13.15
C VAL A 79 -1.04 -10.36 12.35
N ARG A 80 -0.49 -11.46 12.89
CA ARG A 80 -0.53 -12.77 12.22
C ARG A 80 -1.95 -13.32 12.21
N GLN A 81 -2.69 -13.21 13.31
CA GLN A 81 -4.08 -13.67 13.36
C GLN A 81 -4.96 -12.89 12.39
N GLU A 82 -4.76 -11.58 12.30
CA GLU A 82 -5.50 -10.75 11.35
C GLU A 82 -5.21 -11.14 9.90
N LEU A 83 -3.93 -11.37 9.57
CA LEU A 83 -3.53 -11.84 8.25
C LEU A 83 -4.15 -13.21 7.92
N VAL A 84 -4.16 -14.14 8.87
CA VAL A 84 -4.76 -15.48 8.67
C VAL A 84 -6.26 -15.36 8.40
N LYS A 85 -6.99 -14.52 9.14
CA LYS A 85 -8.42 -14.27 8.89
C LYS A 85 -8.68 -13.70 7.50
N GLN A 86 -7.85 -12.76 7.05
CA GLN A 86 -7.98 -12.18 5.71
C GLN A 86 -7.80 -13.24 4.62
N LEU A 87 -6.75 -14.06 4.72
CA LEU A 87 -6.50 -15.15 3.75
C LEU A 87 -7.62 -16.20 3.74
N GLN A 88 -8.24 -16.49 4.89
CA GLN A 88 -9.37 -17.41 4.99
C GLN A 88 -10.67 -16.84 4.42
N ALA A 89 -10.84 -15.51 4.39
CA ALA A 89 -12.01 -14.85 3.82
C ALA A 89 -11.94 -14.69 2.29
N GLU A 90 -10.75 -14.84 1.70
CA GLU A 90 -10.50 -14.73 0.26
C GLU A 90 -10.55 -16.07 -0.48
N GLY A 91 -10.60 -17.19 0.24
CA GLY A 91 -10.72 -18.56 -0.31
C GLY A 91 -12.13 -19.13 -0.20
#